data_AF-A0A502T408-F1
#
_entry.id   AF-A0A502T408-F1
#
_cell.length_a   1.000
_cell.length_b   1.000
_cell.length_c   1.000
_cell.angle_alpha   90.00
_cell.angle_beta   90.00
_cell.angle_gamma   90.00
#
_symmetry.space_group_name_H-M   'P 1'
#
loop_
_entity.id
_entity.type
_entity.pdbx_description
1 polymer ?
#
loop_
_entity_poly.entity_id
_entity_poly.type
_entity_poly.pdbx_seq_one_letter_code
_entity_poly.pdbx_strand_id
1 'polypeptide(L)' 'MNTFIRRDKIVNELRRESKGSFVTLYRALVEAAGDPSTKHNGDTTLSEDAVKNRIRAIVKARNSAKEAG' A
#
# COMPACT_ATOMS: atom_id res chain seq x y z
N MET A 1 -16.65 -17.92 0.50
CA MET A 1 -15.28 -17.46 0.83
C MET A 1 -15.40 -16.41 1.94
N ASN A 2 -14.87 -16.64 3.13
CA ASN A 2 -15.12 -15.78 4.31
C ASN A 2 -14.39 -14.42 4.15
N THR A 3 -15.12 -13.30 4.17
CA THR A 3 -14.58 -11.95 3.92
C THR A 3 -13.42 -11.57 4.85
N PHE A 4 -13.43 -12.09 6.07
CA PHE A 4 -12.36 -11.93 7.06
C PHE A 4 -11.04 -12.55 6.60
N ILE A 5 -11.07 -13.76 6.04
CA ILE A 5 -9.87 -14.46 5.53
C ILE A 5 -9.25 -13.67 4.38
N ARG A 6 -10.10 -13.06 3.52
CA ARG A 6 -9.64 -12.23 2.41
C ARG A 6 -8.94 -10.96 2.89
N ARG A 7 -9.52 -10.25 3.87
CA ARG A 7 -8.92 -9.02 4.42
C ARG A 7 -7.59 -9.28 5.12
N ASP A 8 -7.51 -10.35 5.92
CA ASP A 8 -6.28 -10.69 6.65
C ASP A 8 -5.12 -11.03 5.69
N LYS A 9 -5.42 -11.79 4.62
CA LYS A 9 -4.46 -12.09 3.55
C LYS A 9 -3.91 -10.81 2.90
N ILE A 10 -4.79 -9.86 2.57
CA ILE A 10 -4.41 -8.58 1.94
C ILE A 10 -3.50 -7.77 2.88
N VAL A 11 -3.88 -7.62 4.15
CA VAL A 11 -3.07 -6.89 5.14
C VAL A 11 -1.69 -7.53 5.31
N ASN A 12 -1.62 -8.86 5.36
CA ASN A 12 -0.35 -9.58 5.47
C ASN A 12 0.54 -9.37 4.23
N GLU A 13 -0.04 -9.34 3.04
CA GLU A 13 0.70 -9.09 1.80
C GLU A 13 1.24 -7.65 1.74
N LEU A 14 0.41 -6.66 2.07
CA LEU A 14 0.83 -5.26 2.15
C LEU A 14 1.93 -5.05 3.22
N ARG A 15 1.83 -5.74 4.35
CA ARG A 15 2.87 -5.72 5.39
C ARG A 15 4.19 -6.30 4.87
N ARG A 16 4.17 -7.39 4.10
CA ARG A 16 5.37 -7.95 3.46
C ARG A 16 6.01 -6.98 2.47
N GLU A 17 5.22 -6.40 1.57
CA GLU A 17 5.68 -5.39 0.59
C GLU A 17 6.31 -4.17 1.29
N SER A 18 5.73 -3.75 2.42
CA SER A 18 6.26 -2.63 3.22
C SER A 18 7.53 -2.97 4.01
N LYS A 19 8.09 -4.18 3.84
CA LYS A 19 9.20 -4.73 4.64
C LYS A 19 8.92 -4.68 6.15
N GLY A 20 7.66 -4.86 6.54
CA GLY A 20 7.20 -4.78 7.93
C GLY A 20 7.10 -3.36 8.49
N SER A 21 7.36 -2.31 7.70
CA SER A 21 7.30 -0.92 8.16
C SER A 21 5.87 -0.39 8.15
N PHE A 22 5.28 -0.24 9.34
CA PHE A 22 3.95 0.35 9.49
C PHE A 22 3.86 1.77 8.89
N VAL A 23 4.89 2.60 9.07
CA VAL A 23 4.92 3.96 8.51
C VAL A 23 4.83 3.95 6.98
N THR A 24 5.58 3.06 6.31
CA THR A 24 5.50 2.89 4.85
C THR A 24 4.10 2.46 4.42
N LEU A 25 3.52 1.47 5.12
CA LEU A 25 2.19 0.96 4.82
C LEU A 25 1.11 2.02 5.00
N TYR A 26 1.10 2.71 6.15
CA TYR A 26 0.15 3.77 6.47
C TYR A 26 0.24 4.92 5.46
N ARG A 27 1.46 5.36 5.14
CA ARG A 27 1.69 6.39 4.12
C ARG A 27 1.15 5.97 2.75
N ALA A 28 1.40 4.73 2.32
CA ALA A 28 0.90 4.22 1.05
C ALA A 28 -0.64 4.18 1.00
N LEU A 29 -1.29 3.77 2.10
CA LEU A 29 -2.75 3.74 2.21
C LEU A 29 -3.35 5.15 2.12
N VAL A 30 -2.77 6.12 2.83
CA VAL A 30 -3.23 7.52 2.82
C VAL A 30 -3.02 8.15 1.45
N GLU A 31 -1.85 7.96 0.84
CA GLU A 31 -1.54 8.50 -0.48
C GLU A 31 -2.42 7.87 -1.57
N ALA A 32 -2.72 6.55 -1.48
CA ALA A 32 -3.69 5.91 -2.36
C ALA A 32 -5.11 6.46 -2.13
N ALA A 33 -5.55 6.62 -0.88
CA ALA A 33 -6.88 7.17 -0.59
C ALA A 33 -7.11 8.60 -1.08
N GLY A 34 -6.03 9.39 -1.16
CA GLY A 34 -6.03 10.72 -1.75
C GLY A 34 -6.09 10.74 -3.28
N ASP A 35 -5.82 9.62 -3.95
CA ASP A 35 -5.83 9.51 -5.41
C ASP A 35 -7.21 9.01 -5.91
N PRO A 36 -8.02 9.86 -6.56
CA PRO A 36 -9.34 9.49 -7.06
C PRO A 36 -9.30 8.36 -8.09
N SER A 37 -8.18 8.19 -8.81
CA SER A 37 -8.03 7.14 -9.83
C SER A 37 -7.89 5.74 -9.25
N THR A 38 -7.59 5.64 -7.95
CA THR A 38 -7.42 4.36 -7.23
C THR A 38 -8.70 3.87 -6.55
N LYS A 39 -9.75 4.70 -6.57
CA LYS A 39 -11.06 4.37 -6.06
C LYS A 39 -11.83 3.60 -7.13
N HIS A 40 -12.48 2.52 -6.73
CA HIS A 40 -13.48 1.90 -7.61
C HIS A 40 -14.66 2.87 -7.77
N ASN A 41 -15.22 3.00 -8.98
CA ASN A 41 -16.34 3.90 -9.27
C ASN A 41 -17.46 3.80 -8.23
N GLY A 42 -17.58 4.81 -7.36
CA GLY A 42 -18.60 4.90 -6.32
C GLY A 42 -18.34 4.10 -5.04
N ASP A 43 -17.17 3.45 -4.90
CA ASP A 43 -16.83 2.66 -3.72
C ASP A 43 -15.75 3.35 -2.86
N THR A 44 -15.85 3.17 -1.54
CA THR A 44 -14.87 3.63 -0.56
C THR A 44 -13.67 2.68 -0.44
N THR A 45 -13.68 1.58 -1.21
CA THR A 45 -12.60 0.60 -1.23
C THR A 45 -11.44 1.03 -2.13
N LEU A 46 -10.23 0.89 -1.60
CA LEU A 46 -9.00 1.13 -2.34
C LEU A 46 -8.62 -0.10 -3.16
N SER A 47 -8.10 0.12 -4.37
CA SER A 47 -7.45 -0.93 -5.14
C SER A 47 -6.21 -1.46 -4.42
N GLU A 48 -6.14 -2.77 -4.19
CA GLU A 48 -4.98 -3.44 -3.58
C GLU A 48 -3.70 -3.19 -4.38
N ASP A 49 -3.78 -3.25 -5.71
CA ASP A 49 -2.63 -3.02 -6.60
C ASP A 49 -2.13 -1.57 -6.52
N ALA A 50 -3.03 -0.60 -6.37
CA ALA A 50 -2.65 0.80 -6.19
C ALA A 50 -1.84 0.98 -4.90
N VAL A 51 -2.28 0.37 -3.79
CA VAL A 51 -1.55 0.42 -2.52
C VAL A 51 -0.19 -0.28 -2.64
N LYS A 52 -0.12 -1.46 -3.26
CA LYS A 52 1.16 -2.17 -3.49
C LYS A 52 2.13 -1.35 -4.32
N ASN A 53 1.68 -0.76 -5.43
CA ASN A 53 2.51 0.09 -6.27
C ASN A 53 3.05 1.29 -5.50
N ARG A 54 2.23 1.89 -4.63
CA ARG A 54 2.66 3.01 -3.80
C ARG A 54 3.68 2.61 -2.74
N ILE A 55 3.50 1.46 -2.08
CA ILE A 55 4.49 0.89 -1.16
C ILE A 55 5.84 0.72 -1.87
N ARG A 56 5.85 0.11 -3.06
CA ARG A 56 7.09 -0.11 -3.84
C ARG A 56 7.78 1.20 -4.20
N ALA A 57 7.02 2.23 -4.59
CA ALA A 57 7.57 3.56 -4.87
C ALA A 57 8.22 4.18 -3.63
N ILE A 58 7.58 4.12 -2.46
CA ILE A 58 8.12 4.65 -1.20
C ILE A 58 9.40 3.90 -0.80
N VAL A 59 9.40 2.56 -0.89
CA VAL A 59 10.56 1.73 -0.56
C VAL A 59 11.73 2.03 -1.50
N LYS A 60 11.47 2.17 -2.81
CA LYS A 60 12.48 2.52 -3.80
C LYS A 60 13.10 3.90 -3.51
N ALA A 61 12.26 4.91 -3.25
CA ALA A 61 12.73 6.26 -2.93
C ALA A 61 13.60 6.29 -1.66
N ARG A 62 13.24 5.53 -0.62
CA ARG A 62 14.05 5.40 0.60
C ARG A 62 15.40 4.76 0.35
N ASN A 63 15.46 3.73 -0.49
CA ASN A 63 16.71 3.07 -0.83
C ASN A 63 17.63 4.00 -1.62
N SER A 64 17.10 4.71 -2.63
CA SER A 64 17.89 5.67 -3.42
C SER A 64 18.40 6.84 -2.57
N ALA A 65 17.61 7.32 -1.61
CA ALA A 65 18.07 8.36 -0.67
C ALA A 65 19.18 7.87 0.27
N LYS A 66 19.20 6.57 0.62
CA LYS A 66 20.25 5.97 1.45
C LYS A 66 21.56 5.78 0.69
N GLU A 67 21.51 5.55 -0.62
CA GLU A 67 22.70 5.37 -1.47
C GLU A 67 23.36 6.71 -1.87
N ALA A 68 22.63 7.82 -1.76
CA ALA A 68 23.08 9.16 -2.16
C ALA A 68 23.68 10.02 -1.03
N GLY A 69 23.76 9.50 0.20
CA GLY A 69 24.32 10.19 1.37
C GLY A 69 25.43 9.38 2.02
#